data_AF-A0A1I3JGK6-F1
#
_entry.id   AF-A0A1I3JGK6-F1
#
_cell.length_a   1.000
_cell.length_b   1.000
_cell.length_c   1.000
_cell.angle_alpha   90.00
_cell.angle_beta   90.00
_cell.angle_gamma   90.00
#
_symmetry.space_group_name_H-M   'P 1'
#
loop_
_entity.id
_entity.type
_entity.pdbx_description
1 polymer ?
#
loop_
_entity_poly.entity_id
_entity_poly.type
_entity_poly.pdbx_seq_one_letter_code
_entity_poly.pdbx_strand_id
1 'polypeptide(L)'
;MNDSIVNQEAVTLDDCIQHVKVVLDEQIAHIKSKRYDFAPQFKEMTIQLYLVGVMWQFYEKHDSTEIAREKAFSTLCSMMIKDGIKPKRAQKQVDFLKKISKLEDGDDALAIAIGHESSPGDESLAEVFDHYVDEIGVSGSVWRHYDLGKKIILFGGLLAGFAGVWFVTIFLPESSDIFILAFGLLTAFLFVASVSVIGLLIYRIKFKKRKHPDIPPAA
;
A
#
# COMPACT_ATOMS: atom_id res chain seq x y z
N MET A 1 47.58 -6.92 25.92
CA MET A 1 47.23 -7.18 24.51
C MET A 1 46.70 -8.60 24.48
N ASN A 2 45.40 -8.74 24.75
CA ASN A 2 44.71 -10.03 24.67
C ASN A 2 43.67 -9.87 23.56
N ASP A 3 43.90 -10.60 22.48
CA ASP A 3 43.02 -10.74 21.35
C ASP A 3 41.67 -11.26 21.81
N SER A 4 40.70 -10.35 21.95
CA SER A 4 39.30 -10.70 21.81
C SER A 4 39.08 -10.99 20.32
N ILE A 5 39.35 -12.23 19.92
CA ILE A 5 38.81 -12.82 18.70
C ILE A 5 37.29 -12.79 18.89
N VAL A 6 36.70 -11.69 18.45
CA VAL A 6 35.25 -11.55 18.30
C VAL A 6 34.86 -12.66 17.33
N ASN A 7 34.10 -13.62 17.84
CA ASN A 7 33.36 -14.59 17.05
C ASN A 7 32.39 -13.81 16.14
N GLN A 8 32.88 -13.29 15.01
CA GLN A 8 32.02 -12.89 13.91
C GLN A 8 31.55 -14.17 13.23
N GLU A 9 30.59 -14.84 13.87
CA GLU A 9 29.74 -15.81 13.21
C GLU A 9 29.17 -15.13 11.96
N ALA A 10 29.33 -15.78 10.80
CA ALA A 10 28.82 -15.27 9.54
C ALA A 10 27.30 -15.08 9.67
N VAL A 11 26.85 -13.84 9.86
CA VAL A 11 25.45 -13.53 10.08
C VAL A 11 24.64 -13.99 8.87
N THR A 12 23.71 -14.91 9.11
CA THR A 12 22.97 -15.57 8.06
C THR A 12 21.73 -14.77 7.68
N LEU A 13 21.19 -15.06 6.49
CA LEU A 13 19.89 -14.55 6.06
C LEU A 13 18.78 -14.90 7.05
N ASP A 14 18.90 -16.06 7.71
CA ASP A 14 17.89 -16.56 8.65
C ASP A 14 17.89 -15.78 9.96
N ASP A 15 19.07 -15.35 10.43
CA ASP A 15 19.20 -14.51 11.62
C ASP A 15 18.53 -13.15 11.43
N CYS A 16 18.72 -12.53 10.25
CA CYS A 16 18.08 -11.27 9.91
C CYS A 16 16.55 -11.42 9.83
N ILE A 17 16.05 -12.48 9.17
CA ILE A 17 14.61 -12.75 9.11
C ILE A 17 14.03 -12.98 10.50
N GLN A 18 14.72 -13.73 11.36
CA GLN A 18 14.26 -13.98 12.71
C GLN A 18 14.21 -12.70 13.54
N HIS A 19 15.26 -11.87 13.48
CA HIS A 19 15.31 -10.58 14.16
C HIS A 19 14.14 -9.68 13.74
N VAL A 20 13.92 -9.55 12.43
CA VAL A 20 12.87 -8.68 11.89
C VAL A 20 11.47 -9.19 12.22
N LYS A 21 11.26 -10.51 12.29
CA LYS A 21 9.98 -11.09 12.74
C LYS A 21 9.69 -10.74 14.20
N VAL A 22 10.69 -10.79 15.07
CA VAL A 22 10.52 -10.38 16.48
C VAL A 22 10.13 -8.90 16.58
N VAL A 23 10.86 -8.02 15.89
CA VAL A 23 10.52 -6.58 15.86
C VAL A 23 9.12 -6.36 15.30
N LEU A 24 8.76 -7.05 14.21
CA LEU A 24 7.43 -6.92 13.61
C LEU A 24 6.31 -7.35 14.57
N ASP A 25 6.47 -8.45 15.28
CA ASP A 25 5.45 -8.96 16.21
C ASP A 25 5.21 -7.99 17.37
N GLU A 26 6.28 -7.40 17.91
CA GLU A 26 6.21 -6.34 18.93
C GLU A 26 5.46 -5.12 18.37
N GLN A 27 5.90 -4.58 17.23
CA GLN A 27 5.26 -3.43 16.59
C GLN A 27 3.78 -3.69 16.27
N ILE A 28 3.43 -4.89 15.80
CA ILE A 28 2.05 -5.28 15.51
C ILE A 28 1.17 -5.18 16.77
N ALA A 29 1.70 -5.54 17.94
CA ALA A 29 0.97 -5.41 19.19
C ALA A 29 0.68 -3.93 19.52
N HIS A 30 1.67 -3.06 19.36
CA HIS A 30 1.52 -1.60 19.58
C HIS A 30 0.49 -0.98 18.63
N ILE A 31 0.60 -1.21 17.31
CA ILE A 31 -0.32 -0.62 16.33
C ILE A 31 -1.75 -1.16 16.44
N LYS A 32 -1.94 -2.41 16.94
CA LYS A 32 -3.27 -3.00 17.12
C LYS A 32 -4.07 -2.27 18.20
N SER A 33 -3.39 -1.76 19.23
CA SER A 33 -4.02 -0.96 20.29
C SER A 33 -4.61 0.35 19.77
N LYS A 34 -3.95 0.99 18.79
CA LYS A 34 -4.30 2.31 18.23
C LYS A 34 -5.40 2.29 17.15
N ARG A 35 -5.78 1.10 16.64
CA ARG A 35 -6.91 0.90 15.69
C ARG A 35 -6.89 1.79 14.44
N TYR A 36 -5.73 1.95 13.81
CA TYR A 36 -5.61 2.72 12.56
C TYR A 36 -6.55 2.23 11.45
N ASP A 37 -7.31 3.15 10.85
CA ASP A 37 -8.16 2.91 9.67
C ASP A 37 -7.46 3.38 8.40
N PHE A 38 -6.50 2.57 7.92
CA PHE A 38 -5.80 2.80 6.66
C PHE A 38 -6.24 1.84 5.56
N ALA A 39 -6.03 2.24 4.31
CA ALA A 39 -6.15 1.35 3.17
C ALA A 39 -5.24 0.11 3.35
N PRO A 40 -5.72 -1.12 3.10
CA PRO A 40 -4.93 -2.33 3.34
C PRO A 40 -3.58 -2.34 2.61
N GLN A 41 -3.57 -1.86 1.36
CA GLN A 41 -2.35 -1.78 0.55
C GLN A 41 -1.34 -0.79 1.12
N PHE A 42 -1.81 0.37 1.59
CA PHE A 42 -0.94 1.35 2.23
C PHE A 42 -0.29 0.74 3.48
N LYS A 43 -1.10 0.14 4.36
CA LYS A 43 -0.60 -0.50 5.57
C LYS A 43 0.46 -1.56 5.28
N GLU A 44 0.22 -2.44 4.30
CA GLU A 44 1.16 -3.49 3.92
C GLU A 44 2.47 -2.92 3.38
N MET A 45 2.42 -1.94 2.48
CA MET A 45 3.61 -1.31 1.90
C MET A 45 4.43 -0.55 2.94
N THR A 46 3.77 0.20 3.83
CA THR A 46 4.45 0.95 4.90
C THR A 46 5.17 0.00 5.85
N ILE A 47 4.56 -1.13 6.22
CA ILE A 47 5.21 -2.17 7.01
C ILE A 47 6.41 -2.74 6.25
N GLN A 48 6.27 -3.08 4.97
CA GLN A 48 7.38 -3.63 4.19
C GLN A 48 8.57 -2.65 4.08
N LEU A 49 8.31 -1.37 3.86
CA LEU A 49 9.35 -0.32 3.86
C LEU A 49 10.01 -0.22 5.24
N TYR A 50 9.22 -0.20 6.31
CA TYR A 50 9.73 -0.20 7.67
C TYR A 50 10.67 -1.39 7.94
N LEU A 51 10.26 -2.60 7.56
CA LEU A 51 11.09 -3.80 7.74
C LEU A 51 12.39 -3.76 6.93
N VAL A 52 12.39 -3.11 5.75
CA VAL A 52 13.63 -2.88 5.01
C VAL A 52 14.59 -1.99 5.79
N GLY A 53 14.09 -0.95 6.47
CA GLY A 53 14.89 -0.12 7.38
C GLY A 53 15.52 -0.97 8.50
N VAL A 54 14.71 -1.79 9.17
CA VAL A 54 15.17 -2.70 10.24
C VAL A 54 16.25 -3.66 9.73
N MET A 55 16.01 -4.30 8.58
CA MET A 55 16.96 -5.22 7.93
C MET A 55 18.26 -4.50 7.54
N TRP A 56 18.16 -3.26 7.06
CA TRP A 56 19.32 -2.46 6.68
C TRP A 56 20.19 -2.17 7.90
N GLN A 57 19.60 -1.67 8.99
CA GLN A 57 20.31 -1.43 10.24
C GLN A 57 20.96 -2.70 10.79
N PHE A 58 20.27 -3.83 10.72
CA PHE A 58 20.82 -5.13 11.12
C PHE A 58 22.07 -5.48 10.31
N TYR A 59 22.04 -5.31 8.98
CA TYR A 59 23.22 -5.59 8.16
C TYR A 59 24.36 -4.59 8.37
N GLU A 60 24.10 -3.32 8.66
CA GLU A 60 25.17 -2.36 8.98
C GLU A 60 25.89 -2.68 10.30
N LYS A 61 25.17 -3.24 11.28
CA LYS A 61 25.75 -3.66 12.56
C LYS A 61 26.64 -4.90 12.42
N HIS A 62 26.48 -5.68 11.35
CA HIS A 62 27.07 -7.01 11.21
C HIS A 62 27.96 -7.22 9.96
N ASP A 63 27.88 -6.33 8.96
CA ASP A 63 28.55 -6.44 7.66
C ASP A 63 29.01 -5.05 7.17
N SER A 64 29.63 -4.97 5.99
CA SER A 64 30.02 -3.70 5.38
C SER A 64 28.80 -2.86 4.97
N THR A 65 28.81 -1.57 5.33
CA THR A 65 27.73 -0.60 5.10
C THR A 65 27.38 -0.40 3.63
N GLU A 66 28.33 -0.65 2.72
CA GLU A 66 28.19 -0.32 1.29
C GLU A 66 27.11 -1.15 0.57
N ILE A 67 26.80 -2.36 1.07
CA ILE A 67 25.84 -3.29 0.43
C ILE A 67 24.64 -3.59 1.34
N ALA A 68 24.63 -3.08 2.58
CA ALA A 68 23.63 -3.42 3.60
C ALA A 68 22.18 -3.16 3.15
N ARG A 69 21.93 -2.05 2.47
CA ARG A 69 20.59 -1.69 1.96
C ARG A 69 20.11 -2.61 0.84
N GLU A 70 20.98 -2.96 -0.11
CA GLU A 70 20.61 -3.88 -1.19
C GLU A 70 20.36 -5.29 -0.63
N LYS A 71 21.16 -5.70 0.36
CA LYS A 71 20.99 -6.95 1.10
C LYS A 71 19.65 -6.98 1.84
N ALA A 72 19.22 -5.86 2.45
CA ALA A 72 17.91 -5.73 3.10
C ALA A 72 16.74 -6.00 2.14
N PHE A 73 16.77 -5.42 0.93
CA PHE A 73 15.75 -5.70 -0.09
C PHE A 73 15.76 -7.16 -0.57
N SER A 74 16.95 -7.73 -0.73
CA SER A 74 17.09 -9.15 -1.10
C SER A 74 16.51 -10.05 0.00
N THR A 75 16.78 -9.75 1.27
CA THR A 75 16.26 -10.49 2.42
C THR A 75 14.74 -10.37 2.53
N LEU A 76 14.15 -9.19 2.28
CA LEU A 76 12.71 -9.04 2.20
C LEU A 76 12.12 -9.95 1.10
N CYS A 77 12.75 -10.00 -0.08
CA CYS A 77 12.33 -10.88 -1.17
C CYS A 77 12.33 -12.35 -0.74
N SER A 78 13.42 -12.80 -0.11
CA SER A 78 13.54 -14.17 0.40
C SER A 78 12.52 -14.47 1.49
N MET A 79 12.25 -13.52 2.39
CA MET A 79 11.22 -13.65 3.43
C MET A 79 9.83 -13.83 2.81
N MET A 80 9.47 -12.99 1.85
CA MET A 80 8.20 -13.10 1.11
C MET A 80 8.04 -14.47 0.43
N ILE A 81 9.11 -14.99 -0.17
CA ILE A 81 9.10 -16.31 -0.82
C ILE A 81 8.91 -17.43 0.21
N LYS A 82 9.59 -17.35 1.36
CA LYS A 82 9.43 -18.30 2.47
C LYS A 82 8.00 -18.28 3.04
N ASP A 83 7.37 -17.12 3.07
CA ASP A 83 5.98 -16.95 3.50
C ASP A 83 4.95 -17.35 2.40
N GLY A 84 5.41 -17.94 1.29
CA GLY A 84 4.56 -18.56 0.25
C GLY A 84 4.24 -17.66 -0.94
N ILE A 85 4.83 -16.46 -1.04
CA ILE A 85 4.62 -15.57 -2.19
C ILE A 85 5.42 -16.11 -3.40
N LYS A 86 4.76 -16.17 -4.56
CA LYS A 86 5.42 -16.60 -5.81
C LYS A 86 6.68 -15.75 -6.09
N PRO A 87 7.82 -16.34 -6.47
CA PRO A 87 9.08 -15.61 -6.65
C PRO A 87 8.98 -14.37 -7.56
N LYS A 88 8.34 -14.50 -8.73
CA LYS A 88 8.13 -13.36 -9.66
C LYS A 88 7.33 -12.21 -9.03
N ARG A 89 6.37 -12.52 -8.15
CA ARG A 89 5.55 -11.51 -7.47
C ARG A 89 6.34 -10.84 -6.34
N ALA A 90 7.10 -11.61 -5.57
CA ALA A 90 7.98 -11.07 -4.53
C ALA A 90 9.01 -10.10 -5.12
N GLN A 91 9.67 -10.50 -6.21
CA GLN A 91 10.64 -9.66 -6.90
C GLN A 91 10.01 -8.36 -7.42
N LYS A 92 8.85 -8.44 -8.10
CA LYS A 92 8.13 -7.25 -8.58
C LYS A 92 7.72 -6.31 -7.44
N GLN A 93 7.32 -6.86 -6.30
CA GLN A 93 6.98 -6.06 -5.11
C GLN A 93 8.23 -5.34 -4.59
N VAL A 94 9.33 -6.05 -4.44
CA VAL A 94 10.61 -5.47 -3.97
C VAL A 94 11.13 -4.40 -4.92
N ASP A 95 11.07 -4.62 -6.24
CA ASP A 95 11.45 -3.61 -7.24
C ASP A 95 10.59 -2.35 -7.14
N PHE A 96 9.30 -2.51 -6.82
CA PHE A 96 8.41 -1.39 -6.58
C PHE A 96 8.77 -0.67 -5.28
N LEU A 97 8.98 -1.40 -4.18
CA LEU A 97 9.41 -0.83 -2.89
C LEU A 97 10.73 -0.06 -3.03
N LYS A 98 11.69 -0.57 -3.81
CA LYS A 98 12.94 0.15 -4.12
C LYS A 98 12.68 1.50 -4.77
N LYS A 99 11.75 1.58 -5.73
CA LYS A 99 11.40 2.84 -6.41
C LYS A 99 10.78 3.87 -5.47
N ILE A 100 9.94 3.43 -4.53
CA ILE A 100 9.28 4.32 -3.56
C ILE A 100 10.09 4.50 -2.26
N SER A 101 11.24 3.83 -2.15
CA SER A 101 12.11 3.92 -0.97
C SER A 101 12.86 5.24 -0.86
N LYS A 102 12.96 5.97 -1.97
CA LYS A 102 13.55 7.29 -2.07
C LYS A 102 12.52 8.27 -2.60
N LEU A 103 12.49 9.46 -2.02
CA LEU A 103 11.72 10.59 -2.48
C LEU A 103 12.38 11.24 -3.70
N GLU A 104 11.67 12.12 -4.40
CA GLU A 104 12.20 12.82 -5.60
C GLU A 104 13.45 13.66 -5.26
N ASP A 105 13.52 14.10 -4.01
CA ASP A 105 14.53 14.87 -3.32
C ASP A 105 15.81 14.06 -3.06
N GLY A 106 15.75 12.73 -3.17
CA GLY A 106 16.83 11.79 -2.85
C GLY A 106 16.82 11.26 -1.42
N ASP A 107 16.01 11.85 -0.55
CA ASP A 107 15.81 11.44 0.85
C ASP A 107 15.09 10.10 0.96
N ASP A 108 15.32 9.38 2.06
CA ASP A 108 14.66 8.11 2.30
C ASP A 108 13.20 8.29 2.70
N ALA A 109 12.36 7.38 2.23
CA ALA A 109 10.97 7.33 2.64
C ALA A 109 10.88 7.17 4.17
N LEU A 110 9.98 7.92 4.80
CA LEU A 110 9.83 7.99 6.26
C LEU A 110 9.85 6.60 6.94
N ALA A 111 9.12 5.63 6.38
CA ALA A 111 9.06 4.29 6.94
C ALA A 111 10.43 3.59 6.96
N ILE A 112 11.24 3.74 5.91
CA ILE A 112 12.61 3.17 5.87
C ILE A 112 13.53 3.90 6.85
N ALA A 113 13.48 5.23 6.90
CA ALA A 113 14.33 6.01 7.79
C ALA A 113 14.05 5.67 9.26
N ILE A 114 12.77 5.70 9.66
CA ILE A 114 12.36 5.34 11.03
C ILE A 114 12.64 3.86 11.32
N GLY A 115 12.43 2.96 10.35
CA GLY A 115 12.79 1.55 10.51
C GLY A 115 14.29 1.34 10.68
N HIS A 116 15.13 2.14 10.02
CA HIS A 116 16.58 2.08 10.14
C HIS A 116 17.08 2.58 11.50
N GLU A 117 16.40 3.55 12.10
CA GLU A 117 16.70 4.04 13.45
C GLU A 117 16.04 3.22 14.56
N SER A 118 15.14 2.31 14.21
CA SER A 118 14.36 1.52 15.17
C SER A 118 15.20 0.56 16.02
N SER A 119 14.63 0.17 17.15
CA SER A 119 15.16 -0.82 18.09
C SER A 119 14.02 -1.73 18.59
N PRO A 120 14.33 -2.98 18.99
CA PRO A 120 13.33 -3.86 19.62
C PRO A 120 12.64 -3.18 20.81
N GLY A 121 11.32 -3.31 20.90
CA GLY A 121 10.48 -2.75 21.97
C GLY A 121 10.15 -1.25 21.86
N ASP A 122 10.54 -0.56 20.79
CA ASP A 122 10.12 0.83 20.57
C ASP A 122 8.69 0.94 19.97
N GLU A 123 8.17 2.15 19.79
CA GLU A 123 6.88 2.39 19.11
C GLU A 123 7.04 3.00 17.71
N SER A 124 8.19 2.76 17.07
CA SER A 124 8.60 3.46 15.84
C SER A 124 7.67 3.22 14.65
N LEU A 125 7.11 2.02 14.47
CA LEU A 125 6.11 1.79 13.43
C LEU A 125 4.79 2.53 13.71
N ALA A 126 4.44 2.68 15.00
CA ALA A 126 3.27 3.47 15.38
C ALA A 126 3.50 4.96 15.10
N GLU A 127 4.71 5.47 15.33
CA GLU A 127 5.10 6.84 14.97
C GLU A 127 4.97 7.09 13.46
N VAL A 128 5.46 6.15 12.63
CA VAL A 128 5.28 6.22 11.18
C VAL A 128 3.81 6.34 10.84
N PHE A 129 2.95 5.52 11.44
CA PHE A 129 1.51 5.57 11.19
C PHE A 129 0.84 6.82 11.72
N ASP A 130 1.25 7.34 12.87
CA ASP A 130 0.72 8.57 13.47
C ASP A 130 0.92 9.77 12.51
N HIS A 131 2.03 9.79 11.75
CA HIS A 131 2.26 10.80 10.72
C HIS A 131 1.18 10.82 9.61
N TYR A 132 0.55 9.68 9.36
CA TYR A 132 -0.38 9.48 8.24
C TYR A 132 -1.86 9.48 8.67
N VAL A 133 -2.18 9.51 9.97
CA VAL A 133 -3.57 9.38 10.48
C VAL A 133 -4.52 10.41 9.85
N ASP A 134 -4.06 11.65 9.71
CA ASP A 134 -4.87 12.74 9.16
C ASP A 134 -4.82 12.82 7.62
N GLU A 135 -4.09 11.94 6.95
CA GLU A 135 -3.95 11.97 5.51
C GLU A 135 -5.09 11.22 4.80
N ILE A 136 -5.92 11.98 4.10
CA ILE A 136 -7.12 11.49 3.41
C ILE A 136 -6.76 10.46 2.33
N GLY A 137 -5.58 10.59 1.69
CA GLY A 137 -5.12 9.72 0.62
C GLY A 137 -4.93 8.26 1.04
N VAL A 138 -4.61 8.04 2.32
CA VAL A 138 -4.30 6.71 2.87
C VAL A 138 -5.42 6.15 3.74
N SER A 139 -6.47 6.94 3.98
CA SER A 139 -7.60 6.54 4.83
C SER A 139 -8.33 5.30 4.31
N GLY A 140 -8.58 4.35 5.21
CA GLY A 140 -9.39 3.17 4.97
C GLY A 140 -10.85 3.52 4.64
N SER A 141 -11.38 4.59 5.22
CA SER A 141 -12.70 5.12 4.87
C SER A 141 -12.82 5.44 3.38
N VAL A 142 -11.84 6.14 2.81
CA VAL A 142 -11.82 6.51 1.38
C VAL A 142 -11.65 5.27 0.52
N TRP A 143 -10.76 4.36 0.91
CA TRP A 143 -10.56 3.09 0.22
C TRP A 143 -11.84 2.25 0.16
N ARG A 144 -12.61 2.16 1.24
CA ARG A 144 -13.89 1.43 1.26
C ARG A 144 -14.93 2.07 0.34
N HIS A 145 -15.01 3.40 0.28
CA HIS A 145 -15.89 4.07 -0.67
C HIS A 145 -15.47 3.81 -2.13
N TYR A 146 -14.17 3.78 -2.40
CA TYR A 146 -13.65 3.45 -3.72
C TYR A 146 -13.92 1.98 -4.12
N ASP A 147 -13.73 1.03 -3.20
CA ASP A 147 -14.03 -0.39 -3.45
C ASP A 147 -15.53 -0.64 -3.64
N LEU A 148 -16.38 0.01 -2.83
CA LEU A 148 -17.83 0.00 -3.03
C LEU A 148 -18.20 0.62 -4.37
N GLY A 149 -17.56 1.72 -4.78
CA GLY A 149 -17.76 2.36 -6.08
C GLY A 149 -17.51 1.42 -7.25
N LYS A 150 -16.42 0.62 -7.21
CA LYS A 150 -16.15 -0.39 -8.24
C LYS A 150 -17.28 -1.41 -8.35
N LYS A 151 -17.78 -1.90 -7.21
CA LYS A 151 -18.89 -2.87 -7.18
C LYS A 151 -20.19 -2.25 -7.71
N ILE A 152 -20.48 -1.00 -7.35
CA ILE A 152 -21.65 -0.26 -7.85
C ILE A 152 -21.57 -0.07 -9.36
N ILE A 153 -20.41 0.30 -9.90
CA ILE A 153 -20.22 0.45 -11.35
C ILE A 153 -20.44 -0.89 -12.06
N LEU A 154 -19.85 -1.98 -11.55
CA LEU A 154 -19.95 -3.30 -12.17
C LEU A 154 -21.38 -3.86 -12.12
N PHE A 155 -21.97 -3.96 -10.93
CA PHE A 155 -23.31 -4.54 -10.75
C PHE A 155 -24.41 -3.61 -11.24
N GLY A 156 -24.27 -2.31 -11.01
CA GLY A 156 -25.24 -1.32 -11.47
C GLY A 156 -25.27 -1.20 -13.00
N GLY A 157 -24.10 -1.23 -13.65
CA GLY A 157 -24.04 -1.26 -15.12
C GLY A 157 -24.68 -2.51 -15.71
N LEU A 158 -24.42 -3.68 -15.11
CA LEU A 158 -25.05 -4.94 -15.53
C LEU A 158 -26.58 -4.90 -15.38
N LEU A 159 -27.07 -4.46 -14.23
CA LEU A 159 -28.51 -4.36 -13.95
C LEU A 159 -29.19 -3.34 -14.86
N ALA A 160 -28.56 -2.19 -15.10
CA ALA A 160 -29.07 -1.16 -16.01
C ALA A 160 -29.14 -1.67 -17.46
N GLY A 161 -28.12 -2.41 -17.92
CA GLY A 161 -28.14 -3.02 -19.24
C GLY A 161 -29.22 -4.08 -19.39
N PHE A 162 -29.39 -4.93 -18.37
CA PHE A 162 -30.46 -5.92 -18.34
C PHE A 162 -31.85 -5.27 -18.35
N ALA A 163 -32.05 -4.22 -17.56
CA ALA A 163 -33.29 -3.44 -17.57
C ALA A 163 -33.55 -2.80 -18.93
N GLY A 164 -32.51 -2.30 -19.61
CA GLY A 164 -32.62 -1.77 -20.98
C GLY A 164 -33.05 -2.83 -21.99
N VAL A 165 -32.48 -4.03 -21.94
CA VAL A 165 -32.90 -5.17 -22.78
C VAL A 165 -34.36 -5.53 -22.50
N TRP A 166 -34.73 -5.74 -21.24
CA TRP A 166 -36.11 -6.05 -20.84
C TRP A 166 -37.10 -4.99 -21.27
N PHE A 167 -36.74 -3.71 -21.15
CA PHE A 167 -37.59 -2.60 -21.57
C PHE A 167 -37.90 -2.68 -23.07
N VAL A 168 -36.88 -2.87 -23.91
CA VAL A 168 -37.11 -2.98 -25.36
C VAL A 168 -37.89 -4.24 -25.71
N THR A 169 -37.62 -5.38 -25.07
CA THR A 169 -38.36 -6.62 -25.34
C THR A 169 -39.85 -6.52 -24.99
N ILE A 170 -40.21 -5.83 -23.89
CA ILE A 170 -41.62 -5.69 -23.47
C ILE A 170 -42.35 -4.65 -24.33
N PHE A 171 -41.73 -3.50 -24.61
CA PHE A 171 -42.41 -2.36 -25.22
C PHE A 171 -42.20 -2.26 -26.75
N LEU A 172 -41.14 -2.85 -27.29
CA LEU A 172 -40.82 -2.89 -28.73
C LEU A 172 -40.45 -4.32 -29.18
N PRO A 173 -41.39 -5.27 -29.11
CA PRO A 173 -41.10 -6.68 -29.39
C PRO A 173 -40.72 -6.95 -30.86
N GLU A 174 -41.07 -6.06 -31.79
CA GLU A 174 -40.71 -6.17 -33.21
C GLU A 174 -39.29 -5.65 -33.54
N SER A 175 -38.57 -5.15 -32.54
CA SER A 175 -37.20 -4.68 -32.73
C SER A 175 -36.25 -5.83 -33.03
N SER A 176 -35.20 -5.55 -33.81
CA SER A 176 -34.20 -6.56 -34.14
C SER A 176 -33.33 -6.90 -32.93
N ASP A 177 -32.83 -8.15 -32.86
CA ASP A 177 -31.96 -8.61 -31.78
C ASP A 177 -30.75 -7.70 -31.55
N ILE A 178 -30.17 -7.16 -32.64
CA ILE A 178 -29.06 -6.22 -32.61
C ILE A 178 -29.46 -4.91 -31.94
N PHE A 179 -30.67 -4.42 -32.21
CA PHE A 179 -31.19 -3.19 -31.59
C PHE A 179 -31.42 -3.38 -30.09
N ILE A 180 -32.00 -4.50 -29.68
CA ILE A 180 -32.22 -4.85 -28.26
C ILE A 180 -30.88 -4.87 -27.50
N LEU A 181 -29.87 -5.54 -28.06
CA LEU A 181 -28.53 -5.61 -27.46
C LEU A 181 -27.87 -4.22 -27.39
N ALA A 182 -27.95 -3.44 -28.48
CA ALA A 182 -27.36 -2.11 -28.54
C ALA A 182 -27.97 -1.16 -27.50
N PHE A 183 -29.29 -1.23 -27.30
CA PHE A 183 -29.98 -0.41 -26.31
C PHE A 183 -29.59 -0.79 -24.87
N GLY A 184 -29.48 -2.09 -24.58
CA GLY A 184 -28.95 -2.57 -23.31
C GLY A 184 -27.54 -2.05 -23.02
N LEU A 185 -26.64 -2.17 -23.99
CA LEU A 185 -25.26 -1.66 -23.88
C LEU A 185 -25.21 -0.15 -23.69
N LEU A 186 -26.02 0.61 -24.44
CA LEU A 186 -26.12 2.06 -24.31
C LEU A 186 -26.57 2.45 -22.90
N THR A 187 -27.57 1.76 -22.36
CA THR A 187 -28.11 2.01 -21.02
C THR A 187 -27.06 1.74 -19.94
N ALA A 188 -26.34 0.62 -20.04
CA ALA A 188 -25.23 0.30 -19.15
C ALA A 188 -24.12 1.37 -19.23
N PHE A 189 -23.75 1.80 -20.45
CA PHE A 189 -22.74 2.81 -20.66
C PHE A 189 -23.11 4.16 -20.02
N LEU A 190 -24.34 4.64 -20.22
CA LEU A 190 -24.82 5.89 -19.63
C LEU A 190 -24.82 5.85 -18.10
N PHE A 191 -25.17 4.71 -17.51
CA PHE A 191 -25.08 4.50 -16.07
C PHE A 191 -23.63 4.64 -15.57
N VAL A 192 -22.69 3.92 -16.21
CA VAL A 192 -21.27 3.95 -15.85
C VAL A 192 -20.69 5.36 -15.99
N ALA A 193 -21.01 6.06 -17.07
CA ALA A 193 -20.58 7.44 -17.31
C ALA A 193 -21.09 8.38 -16.20
N SER A 194 -22.37 8.29 -15.85
CA SER A 194 -22.99 9.14 -14.82
C SER A 194 -22.36 8.95 -13.45
N VAL A 195 -22.17 7.70 -13.01
CA VAL A 195 -21.52 7.39 -11.72
C VAL A 195 -20.06 7.85 -11.71
N SER A 196 -19.35 7.72 -12.83
CA SER A 196 -17.95 8.15 -12.94
C SER A 196 -17.80 9.67 -12.82
N VAL A 197 -18.70 10.45 -13.44
CA VAL A 197 -18.71 11.91 -13.33
C VAL A 197 -18.99 12.36 -11.90
N ILE A 198 -19.99 11.75 -11.24
CA ILE A 198 -20.31 12.04 -9.83
C ILE A 198 -19.12 11.72 -8.92
N GLY A 199 -18.48 10.57 -9.10
CA GLY A 199 -17.29 10.18 -8.35
C GLY A 199 -16.13 11.17 -8.53
N LEU A 200 -15.89 11.62 -9.77
CA LEU A 200 -14.85 12.59 -10.08
C LEU A 200 -15.12 13.97 -9.48
N LEU A 201 -16.39 14.41 -9.44
CA LEU A 201 -16.79 15.65 -8.79
C LEU A 201 -16.55 15.60 -7.27
N ILE A 202 -16.96 14.52 -6.61
CA ILE A 202 -16.75 14.32 -5.16
C ILE A 202 -15.24 14.30 -4.85
N TYR A 203 -14.46 13.58 -5.65
CA TYR A 203 -13.01 13.54 -5.52
C TYR A 203 -12.40 14.94 -5.64
N ARG A 204 -12.75 15.71 -6.67
CA ARG A 204 -12.26 17.09 -6.84
C ARG A 204 -12.63 17.98 -5.66
N ILE A 205 -13.85 17.89 -5.13
CA ILE A 205 -14.30 18.74 -4.02
C ILE A 205 -13.56 18.39 -2.72
N LYS A 206 -13.35 17.10 -2.42
CA LYS A 206 -12.68 16.68 -1.19
C LYS A 206 -11.17 16.94 -1.20
N PHE A 207 -10.47 16.68 -2.31
CA PHE A 207 -9.01 16.82 -2.37
C PHE A 207 -8.54 18.26 -2.64
N LYS A 208 -9.36 19.13 -3.25
CA LYS A 208 -8.98 20.54 -3.48
C LYS A 208 -8.98 21.38 -2.20
N LYS A 209 -9.59 20.92 -1.10
CA LYS A 209 -9.65 21.64 0.19
C LYS A 209 -8.36 21.60 1.02
N ARG A 210 -7.30 20.90 0.60
CA ARG A 210 -6.03 20.83 1.34
C ARG A 210 -4.79 21.12 0.47
N LYS A 211 -4.81 22.18 -0.33
CA LYS A 211 -3.53 22.81 -0.71
C LYS A 211 -3.21 23.89 0.35
N HIS A 212 -2.19 23.59 1.16
CA HIS A 212 -1.50 24.38 2.19
C HIS A 212 -2.27 24.80 3.46
N PRO A 213 -1.78 24.41 4.65
CA PRO A 213 -1.27 25.38 5.61
C PRO A 213 0.15 25.79 5.19
N ASP A 214 0.35 27.09 4.99
CA ASP A 214 1.68 27.70 4.90
C ASP A 214 2.43 27.43 6.21
N ILE A 215 3.62 26.82 6.12
CA ILE A 215 4.56 26.79 7.23
C ILE A 215 5.15 28.22 7.32
N PRO A 216 5.01 28.96 8.44
CA PRO A 216 5.63 30.28 8.55
C PRO A 216 7.16 30.13 8.56
N PRO A 217 7.91 31.07 7.97
CA PRO A 217 9.37 31.03 8.01
C PRO A 217 9.84 31.10 9.46
N ALA A 218 10.71 30.15 9.84
CA ALA A 218 11.41 30.19 11.12
C ALA A 218 12.17 31.53 11.24
N ALA A 219 11.89 32.25 12.33
CA ALA A 219 12.61 33.46 12.72
C ALA A 219 13.91 33.10 13.44
#